data_AF-A0A0N4W689-F1
#
_entry.id   AF-A0A0N4W689-F1
#
_cell.length_a   1.000
_cell.length_b   1.000
_cell.length_c   1.000
_cell.angle_alpha   90.00
_cell.angle_beta   90.00
_cell.angle_gamma   90.00
#
_symmetry.space_group_name_H-M   'P 1'
#
loop_
_entity.id
_entity.type
_entity.pdbx_description
1 polymer ?
#
loop_
_entity_poly.entity_id
_entity_poly.type
_entity_poly.pdbx_seq_one_letter_code
_entity_poly.pdbx_strand_id
1 'polypeptide(L)' 'MGQRLAPVLTVCFMGRIEEPVLERNPLMYCRYIDDCFIVTSTQFEMDECFRIMNEQSQYINLTRGST' A
#
# COMPACT_ATOMS: atom_id res chain seq x y z
N MET A 1 17.85 -2.90 -8.73
CA MET A 1 16.80 -3.17 -9.74
C MET A 1 17.39 -2.99 -11.13
N GLY A 2 17.48 -4.04 -11.96
CA GLY A 2 18.05 -3.96 -13.32
C GLY A 2 17.32 -4.77 -14.40
N GLN A 3 16.29 -5.52 -14.01
CA GLN A 3 15.45 -6.27 -14.95
C GLN A 3 14.30 -5.39 -15.45
N ARG A 4 14.09 -5.37 -16.77
CA ARG A 4 13.06 -4.52 -17.40
C ARG A 4 11.63 -4.85 -16.98
N LEU A 5 11.38 -6.09 -16.57
CA LEU A 5 10.05 -6.55 -16.12
C LEU A 5 9.79 -6.30 -14.63
N ALA A 6 10.83 -6.09 -13.82
CA ALA A 6 10.67 -5.95 -12.38
C ALA A 6 9.67 -4.84 -11.99
N PRO A 7 9.71 -3.62 -12.58
CA PRO A 7 8.73 -2.58 -12.22
C PRO A 7 7.29 -2.98 -12.52
N VAL A 8 7.04 -3.66 -13.63
CA VAL A 8 5.69 -4.11 -14.02
C VAL A 8 5.18 -5.17 -13.05
N LEU A 9 6.03 -6.14 -12.69
CA LEU A 9 5.69 -7.16 -11.73
C LEU A 9 5.42 -6.57 -10.34
N THR A 10 6.22 -5.59 -9.91
CA THR A 10 5.99 -4.88 -8.65
C THR A 10 4.66 -4.13 -8.67
N VAL A 11 4.33 -3.44 -9.76
CA VAL A 11 3.03 -2.76 -9.90
C VAL A 11 1.86 -3.74 -9.79
N CYS A 12 1.93 -4.89 -10.46
CA CYS A 12 0.88 -5.92 -10.37
C CYS A 12 0.77 -6.52 -8.96
N PHE A 13 1.90 -6.75 -8.30
CA PHE A 13 1.93 -7.31 -6.96
C PHE A 13 1.38 -6.33 -5.93
N MET A 14 1.83 -5.07 -5.96
CA MET A 14 1.31 -4.00 -5.08
C MET A 14 -0.16 -3.71 -5.33
N GLY A 15 -0.62 -3.82 -6.59
CA GLY A 15 -2.04 -3.74 -6.93
C GLY A 15 -2.93 -4.70 -6.14
N ARG A 16 -2.46 -5.91 -5.85
CA ARG A 16 -3.21 -6.87 -5.00
C ARG A 16 -3.17 -6.52 -3.52
N ILE A 17 -2.11 -5.85 -3.07
CA ILE A 17 -1.95 -5.43 -1.67
C ILE A 17 -2.84 -4.23 -1.37
N GLU A 18 -2.97 -3.30 -2.33
CA GLU A 18 -3.73 -2.06 -2.15
C GLU A 18 -5.23 -2.19 -2.41
N GLU A 19 -5.66 -3.19 -3.20
CA GLU A 19 -7.08 -3.44 -3.53
C GLU A 19 -8.04 -3.32 -2.32
N PRO A 20 -7.83 -4.02 -1.20
CA PRO A 20 -8.75 -3.94 -0.05
C PRO A 20 -8.73 -2.57 0.66
N VAL A 21 -7.68 -1.76 0.49
CA VAL A 21 -7.63 -0.39 1.01
C VAL A 21 -8.34 0.58 0.07
N LEU A 22 -8.23 0.38 -1.25
CA LEU A 22 -8.97 1.18 -2.23
C LEU A 22 -10.50 1.01 -2.09
N GLU A 23 -10.97 -0.20 -1.76
CA GLU A 23 -12.39 -0.48 -1.48
C GLU A 23 -12.93 0.29 -0.26
N ARG A 24 -12.06 0.68 0.67
CA ARG A 24 -12.44 1.49 1.84
C ARG A 24 -12.56 2.98 1.54
N ASN A 25 -12.27 3.39 0.30
CA ASN A 25 -12.42 4.74 -0.20
C ASN A 25 -11.72 5.82 0.66
N PRO A 26 -10.38 5.75 0.81
CA PRO A 26 -9.62 6.77 1.53
C PRO A 26 -9.81 8.15 0.89
N LEU A 27 -9.60 9.22 1.67
CA LEU A 27 -9.71 10.59 1.19
C LEU A 27 -8.73 10.89 0.05
N MET A 28 -7.52 10.32 0.13
CA MET A 28 -6.57 10.28 -0.97
C MET A 28 -5.74 9.01 -0.94
N TYR A 29 -5.37 8.54 -2.13
CA TYR A 29 -4.44 7.46 -2.34
C TYR A 29 -3.49 7.80 -3.49
N CYS A 30 -2.19 7.74 -3.24
CA CYS A 30 -1.14 7.87 -4.24
C CYS A 30 -0.12 6.75 -4.05
N ARG A 31 0.44 6.23 -5.15
CA ARG A 31 1.50 5.22 -5.10
C ARG A 31 2.62 5.50 -6.08
N TYR A 32 3.84 5.24 -5.63
CA TYR A 32 5.04 5.16 -6.45
C TYR A 32 5.70 3.80 -6.23
N ILE A 33 5.58 2.89 -7.20
CA ILE A 33 6.08 1.49 -7.16
C ILE A 33 5.91 0.81 -5.80
N ASP A 34 6.84 0.98 -4.86
CA ASP A 34 6.93 0.42 -3.51
C ASP A 34 6.45 1.35 -2.37
N ASP A 35 6.34 2.66 -2.61
CA ASP A 35 5.85 3.64 -1.65
C ASP A 35 4.38 3.98 -1.88
N CYS A 36 3.59 4.09 -0.81
CA CYS A 36 2.21 4.55 -0.87
C CYS A 36 1.95 5.71 0.10
N PHE A 37 1.07 6.62 -0.29
CA PHE A 37 0.58 7.71 0.52
C PHE A 37 -0.93 7.62 0.64
N ILE A 38 -1.43 7.50 1.87
CA ILE A 38 -2.83 7.27 2.19
C ILE A 38 -3.28 8.36 3.15
N VAL A 39 -4.40 9.01 2.82
CA VAL A 39 -5.06 9.98 3.70
C VAL A 39 -6.45 9.47 4.01
N THR A 40 -6.79 9.39 5.30
CA THR A 40 -8.11 8.99 5.80
C THR A 40 -8.69 10.09 6.71
N SER A 41 -9.95 9.98 7.08
CA SER A 41 -10.61 10.99 7.92
C SER A 41 -10.20 10.87 9.38
N THR A 42 -9.86 9.66 9.82
CA THR A 42 -9.44 9.39 11.19
C THR A 42 -8.17 8.56 11.26
N GLN A 43 -7.46 8.68 12.39
CA GLN A 43 -6.31 7.85 12.73
C GLN A 43 -6.67 6.35 12.76
N PHE A 44 -7.87 6.02 13.27
CA PHE A 44 -8.35 4.64 13.31
C PHE A 44 -8.50 4.03 11.91
N GLU A 45 -9.07 4.79 10.96
CA GLU A 45 -9.13 4.34 9.56
C GLU A 45 -7.75 4.15 8.95
N MET A 46 -6.79 5.01 9.27
CA MET A 46 -5.40 4.89 8.81
C MET A 46 -4.74 3.63 9.37
N ASP A 47 -4.87 3.40 10.69
CA ASP A 47 -4.31 2.22 11.37
C ASP A 47 -4.93 0.92 10.82
N GLU A 48 -6.24 0.91 10.53
CA GLU A 48 -6.89 -0.23 9.87
C GLU A 48 -6.38 -0.45 8.44
N CYS A 49 -6.17 0.60 7.65
CA CYS A 49 -5.58 0.46 6.31
C CYS A 49 -4.15 -0.12 6.40
N PHE A 50 -3.36 0.36 7.35
CA PHE A 50 -2.00 -0.12 7.58
C PHE A 50 -1.97 -1.60 8.01
N ARG A 51 -2.89 -2.00 8.88
CA ARG A 51 -3.06 -3.41 9.29
C ARG A 51 -3.44 -4.29 8.09
N ILE A 52 -4.49 -3.91 7.36
CA ILE A 52 -5.01 -4.67 6.22
C ILE A 52 -3.92 -4.89 5.17
N MET A 53 -3.17 -3.84 4.79
CA MET A 53 -2.12 -3.96 3.79
C MET A 53 -0.99 -4.90 4.21
N ASN A 54 -0.59 -4.86 5.49
CA ASN A 54 0.43 -5.76 6.02
C ASN A 54 -0.04 -7.21 6.17
N GLU A 55 -1.35 -7.47 6.20
CA GLU A 55 -1.92 -8.82 6.23
C GLU A 55 -2.01 -9.48 4.84
N GLN A 56 -1.87 -8.71 3.75
CA GLN A 56 -2.06 -9.24 2.39
C GLN A 56 -0.94 -10.19 1.93
N SER A 57 0.25 -10.13 2.53
CA SER A 57 1.37 -10.96 2.11
C SER A 57 2.42 -11.14 3.20
N GLN A 58 2.94 -12.37 3.30
CA GLN A 58 4.09 -12.68 4.17
C GLN A 58 5.45 -12.22 3.60
N TYR A 59 5.50 -11.78 2.33
CA TYR A 59 6.75 -11.47 1.64
C TYR A 59 7.15 -10.00 1.71
N ILE A 60 6.25 -9.13 2.17
CA ILE A 60 6.48 -7.69 2.30
C ILE A 60 5.91 -7.23 3.64
N ASN A 61 6.61 -6.28 4.25
CA ASN A 61 6.17 -5.62 5.47
C ASN A 61 6.34 -4.12 5.27
N LEU A 62 5.24 -3.39 5.32
CA LEU A 62 5.18 -1.96 5.12
C LEU A 62 5.48 -1.25 6.42
N THR A 63 6.23 -0.16 6.32
CA THR A 63 6.55 0.68 7.48
C THR A 63 5.94 2.06 7.27
N ARG A 64 5.46 2.67 8.35
CA ARG A 64 4.99 4.05 8.33
C ARG A 64 6.15 5.00 8.62
N GLY A 65 6.22 6.12 7.92
CA GLY A 65 7.21 7.15 8.17
C GLY A 65 6.99 7.77 9.56
N SER A 66 7.98 7.65 10.44
CA SER A 66 8.02 8.40 11.69
C SER A 66 8.28 9.86 11.35
N THR A 67 7.30 10.73 11.56
CA THR A 67 7.53 12.19 11.55
C THR A 67 7.48 12.69 12.98
#